data_AF-A0A067CI96-F1
#
_entry.id   AF-A0A067CI96-F1
#
_cell.length_a   1.000
_cell.length_b   1.000
_cell.length_c   1.000
_cell.angle_alpha   90.00
_cell.angle_beta   90.00
_cell.angle_gamma   90.00
#
_symmetry.space_group_name_H-M   'P 1'
#
loop_
_entity.id
_entity.type
_entity.pdbx_description
1 polymer ?
#
loop_
_entity_poly.entity_id
_entity_poly.type
_entity_poly.pdbx_seq_one_letter_code
_entity_poly.pdbx_strand_id
1 'polypeptide(L)'
;MNSGSNATTSRELLKMTTDDYLERTQATLLLEEAITHLVENRPEEPLVFLTKHFKMLSGDFSAVETSAHYVLASTRLSNPAFDDNMVLAYQALLGKDHEHVSMSNFQRVLELVNQELPSAHASRLNTHLINTSALPKTPGVGYVKFKEAMELCIYYDALLAQAEDLFLSIDTGSTGEVKCSALLGAIEAAQATRKTSVTILLKVRDSFDSTKDASAAVTLPAFLDRVQDIVFNA
;
A
#
# COMPACT_ATOMS: atom_id res chain seq x y z
N MET A 1 -38.67 5.13 -30.99
CA MET A 1 -39.08 5.33 -29.59
C MET A 1 -37.94 6.05 -28.90
N ASN A 2 -38.16 7.33 -28.54
CA ASN A 2 -37.18 8.23 -27.96
C ASN A 2 -36.93 7.87 -26.49
N SER A 3 -35.73 7.44 -26.15
CA SER A 3 -35.26 7.33 -24.76
C SER A 3 -34.75 8.69 -24.32
N GLY A 4 -35.60 9.49 -23.69
CA GLY A 4 -35.26 10.78 -23.13
C GLY A 4 -34.38 10.64 -21.90
N SER A 5 -33.12 11.05 -22.00
CA SER A 5 -32.24 11.29 -20.86
C SER A 5 -32.69 12.58 -20.17
N ASN A 6 -33.37 12.46 -19.02
CA ASN A 6 -33.72 13.59 -18.16
C ASN A 6 -32.49 14.00 -17.33
N ALA A 7 -31.59 14.77 -17.93
CA ALA A 7 -30.54 15.47 -17.19
C ALA A 7 -31.20 16.53 -16.27
N THR A 8 -31.46 16.14 -15.03
CA THR A 8 -32.03 17.01 -13.99
C THR A 8 -30.98 18.05 -13.63
N THR A 9 -31.31 19.33 -13.76
CA THR A 9 -30.32 20.39 -13.51
C THR A 9 -30.11 20.56 -12.01
N SER A 10 -28.91 20.97 -11.57
CA SER A 10 -28.60 21.18 -10.14
C SER A 10 -29.59 22.13 -9.43
N ARG A 11 -30.26 23.01 -10.18
CA ARG A 11 -31.32 23.91 -9.68
C ARG A 11 -32.64 23.21 -9.34
N GLU A 12 -32.94 22.06 -9.95
CA GLU A 12 -34.13 21.28 -9.65
C GLU A 12 -33.94 20.43 -8.40
N LEU A 13 -32.73 19.92 -8.18
CA LEU A 13 -32.37 19.19 -6.96
C LEU A 13 -32.52 20.05 -5.70
N LEU A 14 -32.17 21.35 -5.78
CA LEU A 14 -32.29 22.30 -4.67
C LEU A 14 -33.74 22.64 -4.27
N LYS A 15 -34.73 22.24 -5.08
CA LYS A 15 -36.16 22.47 -4.80
C LYS A 15 -36.86 21.25 -4.21
N MET A 16 -36.17 20.12 -4.11
CA MET A 16 -36.71 18.87 -3.56
C MET A 16 -36.75 18.93 -2.04
N THR A 17 -37.63 18.13 -1.44
CA THR A 17 -37.54 17.85 0.00
C THR A 17 -36.25 17.09 0.28
N THR A 18 -35.80 17.07 1.54
CA THR A 18 -34.60 16.33 1.93
C THR A 18 -34.72 14.84 1.57
N ASP A 19 -35.85 14.21 1.86
CA ASP A 19 -36.07 12.79 1.60
C ASP A 19 -36.06 12.49 0.09
N ASP A 20 -36.76 13.30 -0.72
CA ASP A 20 -36.77 13.15 -2.19
C ASP A 20 -35.37 13.36 -2.78
N TYR A 21 -34.59 14.30 -2.23
CA TYR A 21 -33.22 14.53 -2.68
C TYR A 21 -32.33 13.33 -2.37
N LEU A 22 -32.40 12.80 -1.14
CA LEU A 22 -31.59 11.66 -0.70
C LEU A 22 -31.93 10.39 -1.50
N GLU A 23 -33.21 10.12 -1.72
CA GLU A 23 -33.66 8.96 -2.51
C GLU A 23 -33.24 9.12 -3.98
N ARG A 24 -33.44 10.29 -4.58
CA ARG A 24 -33.10 10.50 -5.99
C ARG A 24 -31.60 10.49 -6.28
N THR A 25 -30.79 11.01 -5.35
CA THR A 25 -29.33 11.03 -5.50
C THR A 25 -28.65 9.76 -5.04
N GLN A 26 -29.37 8.88 -4.34
CA GLN A 26 -28.80 7.70 -3.67
C GLN A 26 -27.70 8.07 -2.66
N ALA A 27 -27.72 9.31 -2.15
CA ALA A 27 -26.69 9.82 -1.25
C ALA A 27 -26.59 8.99 0.04
N THR A 28 -27.71 8.47 0.54
CA THR A 28 -27.72 7.57 1.69
C THR A 28 -26.88 6.32 1.44
N LEU A 29 -27.06 5.65 0.29
CA LEU A 29 -26.29 4.45 -0.04
C LEU A 29 -24.80 4.75 -0.20
N LEU A 30 -24.45 5.86 -0.87
CA LEU A 30 -23.05 6.27 -1.04
C LEU A 30 -22.38 6.60 0.31
N LEU A 31 -23.12 7.21 1.24
CA LEU A 31 -22.63 7.47 2.60
C LEU A 31 -22.50 6.18 3.41
N GLU A 32 -23.48 5.28 3.33
CA GLU A 32 -23.41 3.97 3.99
C GLU A 32 -22.24 3.13 3.49
N GLU A 33 -22.00 3.10 2.18
CA GLU A 33 -20.84 2.44 1.57
C GLU A 33 -19.52 3.06 2.06
N ALA A 34 -19.40 4.39 2.02
CA ALA A 34 -18.20 5.09 2.47
C ALA A 34 -17.89 4.85 3.96
N ILE A 35 -18.93 4.85 4.81
CA ILE A 35 -18.78 4.58 6.26
C ILE A 35 -18.45 3.11 6.51
N THR A 36 -19.04 2.18 5.75
CA THR A 36 -18.71 0.75 5.83
C THR A 36 -17.24 0.54 5.52
N HIS A 37 -16.78 1.06 4.38
CA HIS A 37 -15.37 1.01 4.00
C HIS A 37 -14.45 1.65 5.04
N LEU A 38 -14.84 2.78 5.63
CA LEU A 38 -14.05 3.43 6.67
C LEU A 38 -13.90 2.55 7.93
N VAL A 39 -15.00 1.95 8.39
CA VAL A 39 -15.04 1.14 9.62
C VAL A 39 -14.30 -0.19 9.46
N GLU A 40 -14.40 -0.79 8.27
CA GLU A 40 -13.71 -2.03 7.94
C GLU A 40 -12.20 -1.80 7.79
N ASN A 41 -11.81 -0.74 7.07
CA ASN A 41 -10.40 -0.48 6.78
C ASN A 41 -9.65 0.19 7.93
N ARG A 42 -10.33 0.96 8.78
CA ARG A 42 -9.76 1.73 9.90
C ARG A 42 -8.46 2.45 9.53
N PRO A 43 -8.48 3.28 8.46
CA PRO A 43 -7.29 3.98 8.00
C PRO A 43 -6.78 4.94 9.09
N GLU A 44 -5.47 5.20 9.09
CA GLU A 44 -4.83 6.09 10.05
C GLU A 44 -5.32 7.55 9.91
N GLU A 45 -5.67 7.95 8.68
CA GLU A 45 -6.24 9.27 8.36
C GLU A 45 -7.67 9.17 7.79
N PRO A 46 -8.71 8.99 8.64
CA PRO A 46 -10.10 8.80 8.22
C PRO A 46 -10.65 9.82 7.23
N LEU A 47 -10.36 11.11 7.44
CA LEU A 47 -10.89 12.19 6.60
C LEU A 47 -10.20 12.26 5.24
N VAL A 48 -8.89 11.96 5.18
CA VAL A 48 -8.14 11.87 3.92
C VAL A 48 -8.65 10.68 3.12
N PHE A 49 -8.88 9.54 3.79
CA PHE A 49 -9.46 8.35 3.18
C PHE A 49 -10.84 8.65 2.58
N LEU A 50 -11.77 9.23 3.36
CA LEU A 50 -13.11 9.57 2.87
C LEU A 50 -13.05 10.55 1.70
N THR A 51 -12.15 11.53 1.73
CA THR A 51 -11.98 12.48 0.63
C THR A 51 -11.56 11.77 -0.66
N LYS A 52 -10.59 10.85 -0.58
CA LYS A 52 -10.15 10.04 -1.73
C LYS A 52 -11.27 9.11 -2.21
N HIS A 53 -11.99 8.49 -1.28
CA HIS A 53 -13.10 7.58 -1.60
C HIS A 53 -14.26 8.30 -2.30
N PHE A 54 -14.66 9.49 -1.86
CA PHE A 54 -15.69 10.27 -2.55
C PHE A 54 -15.25 10.75 -3.94
N LYS A 55 -13.97 11.10 -4.13
CA LYS A 55 -13.43 11.40 -5.47
C LYS A 55 -13.51 10.17 -6.38
N MET A 56 -13.15 8.99 -5.86
CA MET A 56 -13.29 7.72 -6.57
C MET A 56 -14.75 7.46 -6.97
N LEU A 57 -15.70 7.56 -6.03
CA LEU A 57 -17.13 7.37 -6.30
C LEU A 57 -17.72 8.40 -7.28
N SER A 58 -17.16 9.62 -7.30
CA SER A 58 -17.57 10.67 -8.24
C SER A 58 -17.04 10.45 -9.66
N GLY A 59 -16.20 9.43 -9.87
CA GLY A 59 -15.59 9.14 -11.17
C GLY A 59 -14.35 9.99 -11.50
N ASP A 60 -13.79 10.69 -10.52
CA ASP A 60 -12.58 11.51 -10.71
C ASP A 60 -11.31 10.63 -10.81
N PHE A 61 -11.39 9.38 -10.37
CA PHE A 61 -10.26 8.44 -10.42
C PHE A 61 -10.29 7.62 -11.71
N SER A 62 -9.12 7.49 -12.32
CA SER A 62 -8.86 6.46 -13.32
C SER A 62 -8.89 5.06 -12.71
N ALA A 63 -8.98 4.02 -13.54
CA ALA A 63 -8.89 2.62 -13.10
C ALA A 63 -7.63 2.35 -12.23
N VAL A 64 -6.50 2.97 -12.59
CA VAL A 64 -5.23 2.87 -11.87
C VAL A 64 -5.33 3.50 -10.49
N GLU A 65 -5.89 4.71 -10.39
CA GLU A 65 -6.07 5.41 -9.10
C GLU A 65 -7.08 4.70 -8.20
N THR A 66 -8.18 4.19 -8.77
CA THR A 66 -9.16 3.37 -8.05
C THR A 66 -8.52 2.10 -7.50
N SER A 67 -7.69 1.42 -8.28
CA SER A 67 -6.97 0.24 -7.84
C SER A 67 -5.99 0.55 -6.70
N ALA A 68 -5.17 1.59 -6.87
CA ALA A 68 -4.24 2.03 -5.83
C ALA A 68 -4.96 2.45 -4.55
N HIS A 69 -6.13 3.10 -4.65
CA HIS A 69 -6.96 3.45 -3.49
C HIS A 69 -7.34 2.23 -2.66
N TYR A 70 -7.85 1.16 -3.29
CA TYR A 70 -8.21 -0.07 -2.57
C TYR A 70 -6.99 -0.76 -1.97
N VAL A 71 -5.84 -0.77 -2.67
CA VAL A 71 -4.61 -1.36 -2.12
C VAL A 71 -4.15 -0.60 -0.87
N LEU A 72 -4.09 0.73 -0.95
CA LEU A 72 -3.66 1.59 0.16
C LEU A 72 -4.66 1.59 1.33
N ALA A 73 -5.96 1.35 1.06
CA ALA A 73 -6.98 1.21 2.09
C ALA A 73 -6.69 0.06 3.07
N SER A 74 -6.07 -1.01 2.58
CA SER A 74 -5.80 -2.19 3.39
C SER A 74 -4.86 -1.91 4.56
N THR A 75 -3.91 -0.96 4.47
CA THR A 75 -2.87 -0.56 5.44
C THR A 75 -1.97 -1.67 6.03
N ARG A 76 -2.49 -2.88 6.28
CA ARG A 76 -1.84 -4.04 6.90
C ARG A 76 -2.44 -5.32 6.33
N LEU A 77 -1.61 -6.38 6.24
CA LEU A 77 -2.08 -7.70 5.78
C LEU A 77 -3.10 -8.36 6.72
N SER A 78 -3.12 -7.96 8.00
CA SER A 78 -4.09 -8.46 8.98
C SER A 78 -5.44 -7.76 8.94
N ASN A 79 -5.64 -6.80 8.03
CA ASN A 79 -6.90 -6.10 7.89
C ASN A 79 -7.99 -7.09 7.42
N PRO A 80 -9.13 -7.19 8.10
CA PRO A 80 -10.22 -8.07 7.69
C PRO A 80 -10.73 -7.81 6.26
N ALA A 81 -10.67 -6.57 5.79
CA ALA A 81 -11.08 -6.18 4.43
C ALA A 81 -9.98 -6.41 3.38
N PHE A 82 -8.82 -6.97 3.76
CA PHE A 82 -7.67 -7.09 2.87
C PHE A 82 -8.01 -7.82 1.56
N ASP A 83 -8.57 -9.03 1.66
CA ASP A 83 -8.85 -9.85 0.48
C ASP A 83 -9.92 -9.21 -0.42
N ASP A 84 -10.96 -8.62 0.17
CA ASP A 84 -12.02 -7.92 -0.58
C ASP A 84 -11.44 -6.70 -1.31
N ASN A 85 -10.60 -5.90 -0.65
CA ASN A 85 -9.90 -4.79 -1.28
C ASN A 85 -8.99 -5.26 -2.42
N MET A 86 -8.29 -6.39 -2.30
CA MET A 86 -7.45 -6.91 -3.37
C MET A 86 -8.28 -7.33 -4.59
N VAL A 87 -9.45 -7.93 -4.37
CA VAL A 87 -10.39 -8.27 -5.44
C VAL A 87 -10.89 -7.00 -6.13
N LEU A 88 -11.34 -6.00 -5.37
CA LEU A 88 -11.82 -4.72 -5.90
C LEU A 88 -10.71 -3.99 -6.67
N ALA A 89 -9.49 -3.96 -6.13
CA ALA A 89 -8.33 -3.35 -6.76
C ALA A 89 -8.00 -4.01 -8.10
N TYR A 90 -8.01 -5.35 -8.16
CA TYR A 90 -7.74 -6.08 -9.39
C TYR A 90 -8.85 -5.88 -10.42
N GLN A 91 -10.11 -5.98 -10.01
CA GLN A 91 -11.27 -5.78 -10.90
C GLN A 91 -11.31 -4.37 -11.49
N ALA A 92 -10.95 -3.36 -10.71
CA ALA A 92 -10.85 -1.98 -11.20
C ALA A 92 -9.87 -1.86 -12.38
N LEU A 93 -8.76 -2.60 -12.38
CA LEU A 93 -7.77 -2.61 -13.46
C LEU A 93 -8.10 -3.53 -14.62
N LEU A 94 -8.77 -4.65 -14.32
CA LEU A 94 -9.02 -5.72 -15.28
C LEU A 94 -9.85 -5.20 -16.46
N GLY A 95 -10.85 -4.35 -16.20
CA GLY A 95 -11.81 -3.96 -17.22
C GLY A 95 -12.76 -5.12 -17.58
N LYS A 96 -13.73 -4.86 -18.46
CA LYS A 96 -14.86 -5.77 -18.69
C LYS A 96 -14.55 -6.99 -19.57
N ASP A 97 -13.50 -6.93 -20.38
CA ASP A 97 -13.23 -7.92 -21.43
C ASP A 97 -11.80 -8.50 -21.39
N HIS A 98 -11.09 -8.34 -20.27
CA HIS A 98 -9.74 -8.87 -20.13
C HIS A 98 -9.67 -9.97 -19.07
N GLU A 99 -8.87 -11.00 -19.35
CA GLU A 99 -8.61 -12.09 -18.40
C GLU A 99 -7.49 -11.74 -17.40
N HIS A 100 -6.67 -10.73 -17.74
CA HIS A 100 -5.53 -10.29 -16.95
C HIS A 100 -5.36 -8.77 -16.99
N VAL A 101 -4.71 -8.22 -15.95
CA VAL A 101 -4.31 -6.81 -15.92
C VAL A 101 -3.13 -6.60 -16.86
N SER A 102 -3.15 -5.54 -17.67
CA SER A 102 -2.03 -5.21 -18.55
C SER A 102 -0.79 -4.83 -17.73
N MET A 103 0.39 -5.16 -18.25
CA MET A 103 1.65 -4.85 -17.54
C MET A 103 1.85 -3.34 -17.32
N SER A 104 1.39 -2.51 -18.26
CA SER A 104 1.45 -1.06 -18.13
C SER A 104 0.56 -0.54 -16.99
N ASN A 105 -0.65 -1.07 -16.83
CA ASN A 105 -1.53 -0.67 -15.73
C ASN A 105 -0.99 -1.17 -14.39
N PHE A 106 -0.47 -2.40 -14.35
CA PHE A 106 0.16 -2.95 -13.17
C PHE A 106 1.36 -2.09 -12.70
N GLN A 107 2.25 -1.74 -13.62
CA GLN A 107 3.39 -0.86 -13.31
C GLN A 107 2.92 0.49 -12.74
N ARG A 108 1.90 1.12 -13.34
CA ARG A 108 1.38 2.41 -12.84
C ARG A 108 0.76 2.30 -11.45
N VAL A 109 0.14 1.17 -11.12
CA VAL A 109 -0.36 0.93 -9.75
C VAL A 109 0.79 0.76 -8.77
N LEU A 110 1.85 0.03 -9.14
CA LEU A 110 3.05 -0.09 -8.31
C LEU A 110 3.69 1.28 -8.04
N GLU A 111 3.74 2.15 -9.05
CA GLU A 111 4.25 3.52 -8.91
C GLU A 111 3.45 4.34 -7.90
N LEU A 112 2.11 4.24 -7.90
CA LEU A 112 1.25 4.94 -6.94
C LEU A 112 1.31 4.34 -5.53
N VAL A 113 1.29 3.00 -5.41
CA VAL A 113 1.29 2.32 -4.12
C VAL A 113 2.61 2.54 -3.39
N ASN A 114 3.73 2.58 -4.11
CA ASN A 114 5.07 2.72 -3.54
C ASN A 114 5.59 4.16 -3.57
N GLN A 115 4.73 5.16 -3.81
CA GLN A 115 5.16 6.55 -4.00
C GLN A 115 5.79 7.19 -2.76
N GLU A 116 5.40 6.73 -1.55
CA GLU A 116 5.91 7.25 -0.28
C GLU A 116 7.22 6.57 0.14
N LEU A 117 7.63 5.49 -0.54
CA LEU A 117 8.91 4.85 -0.28
C LEU A 117 10.07 5.73 -0.80
N PRO A 118 11.26 5.63 -0.21
CA PRO A 118 12.46 6.22 -0.78
C PRO A 118 12.63 5.79 -2.25
N SER A 119 13.01 6.71 -3.13
CA SER A 119 12.97 6.48 -4.59
C SER A 119 13.81 5.29 -5.06
N ALA A 120 14.98 5.08 -4.46
CA ALA A 120 15.81 3.90 -4.71
C ALA A 120 15.12 2.59 -4.30
N HIS A 121 14.34 2.64 -3.21
CA HIS A 121 13.57 1.52 -2.71
C HIS A 121 12.37 1.19 -3.60
N ALA A 122 11.58 2.20 -3.94
CA ALA A 122 10.44 2.07 -4.85
C ALA A 122 10.87 1.49 -6.22
N SER A 123 11.93 2.06 -6.82
CA SER A 123 12.43 1.64 -8.13
C SER A 123 12.84 0.16 -8.16
N ARG A 124 13.58 -0.28 -7.14
CA ARG A 124 14.06 -1.67 -7.05
C ARG A 124 12.92 -2.65 -6.75
N LEU A 125 12.00 -2.29 -5.84
CA LEU A 125 10.80 -3.10 -5.57
C LEU A 125 9.93 -3.24 -6.83
N ASN A 126 9.64 -2.14 -7.51
CA ASN A 126 8.83 -2.15 -8.73
C ASN A 126 9.47 -3.02 -9.81
N THR A 127 10.78 -2.88 -10.01
CA THR A 127 11.53 -3.71 -10.98
C THR A 127 11.45 -5.20 -10.63
N HIS A 128 11.63 -5.55 -9.35
CA HIS A 128 11.52 -6.93 -8.88
C HIS A 128 10.12 -7.51 -9.11
N LEU A 129 9.07 -6.76 -8.76
CA LEU A 129 7.67 -7.18 -8.90
C LEU A 129 7.25 -7.32 -10.36
N ILE A 130 7.68 -6.42 -11.24
CA ILE A 130 7.43 -6.52 -12.69
C ILE A 130 8.07 -7.79 -13.26
N ASN A 131 9.34 -8.05 -12.91
CA ASN A 131 10.07 -9.21 -13.42
C ASN A 131 9.50 -10.54 -12.92
N THR A 132 9.02 -10.60 -11.68
CA THR A 132 8.45 -11.82 -11.08
C THR A 132 6.99 -12.05 -11.47
N SER A 133 6.26 -10.99 -11.85
CA SER A 133 4.86 -11.08 -12.30
C SER A 133 4.72 -11.35 -13.79
N ALA A 134 5.76 -11.08 -14.59
CA ALA A 134 5.78 -11.38 -16.01
C ALA A 134 5.97 -12.88 -16.25
N LEU A 135 4.90 -13.58 -16.67
CA LEU A 135 5.01 -14.97 -17.09
C LEU A 135 5.28 -15.04 -18.62
N PRO A 136 6.18 -15.93 -19.09
CA PRO A 136 6.55 -16.01 -20.51
C PRO A 136 5.40 -16.27 -21.50
N LYS A 137 4.23 -16.68 -21.01
CA LYS A 137 3.07 -17.10 -21.81
C LYS A 137 1.79 -16.32 -21.52
N THR A 138 1.77 -15.41 -20.56
CA THR A 138 0.58 -14.58 -20.28
C THR A 138 0.82 -13.15 -20.74
N PRO A 139 -0.14 -12.52 -21.44
CA PRO A 139 0.02 -11.14 -21.90
C PRO A 139 -0.05 -10.09 -20.78
N GLY A 140 -0.28 -10.51 -19.54
CA GLY A 140 -0.38 -9.63 -18.38
C GLY A 140 -0.34 -10.38 -17.06
N VAL A 141 -0.77 -9.68 -16.00
CA VAL A 141 -0.72 -10.12 -14.61
C VAL A 141 -2.07 -10.70 -14.20
N GLY A 142 -2.07 -11.98 -13.83
CA GLY A 142 -3.24 -12.63 -13.24
C GLY A 142 -3.44 -12.25 -11.77
N TYR A 143 -4.64 -12.46 -11.25
CA TYR A 143 -5.02 -12.06 -9.88
C TYR A 143 -4.05 -12.53 -8.79
N VAL A 144 -3.62 -13.80 -8.85
CA VAL A 144 -2.70 -14.36 -7.84
C VAL A 144 -1.38 -13.57 -7.79
N LYS A 145 -0.78 -13.26 -8.95
CA LYS A 145 0.46 -12.49 -9.03
C LYS A 145 0.26 -11.02 -8.66
N PHE A 146 -0.88 -10.44 -9.02
CA PHE A 146 -1.24 -9.11 -8.57
C PHE A 146 -1.32 -9.04 -7.04
N LYS A 147 -2.03 -9.98 -6.41
CA LYS A 147 -2.20 -10.05 -4.95
C LYS A 147 -0.86 -10.23 -4.24
N GLU A 148 -0.05 -11.20 -4.66
CA GLU A 148 1.29 -11.45 -4.11
C GLU A 148 2.17 -10.18 -4.17
N ALA A 149 2.07 -9.42 -5.27
CA ALA A 149 2.81 -8.17 -5.42
C ALA A 149 2.32 -7.07 -4.47
N MET A 150 1.01 -6.88 -4.34
CA MET A 150 0.45 -5.89 -3.40
C MET A 150 0.72 -6.26 -1.94
N GLU A 151 0.68 -7.56 -1.60
CA GLU A 151 1.07 -8.08 -0.29
C GLU A 151 2.52 -7.71 0.02
N LEU A 152 3.43 -7.90 -0.94
CA LEU A 152 4.83 -7.54 -0.76
C LEU A 152 5.01 -6.02 -0.59
N CYS A 153 4.31 -5.19 -1.35
CA CYS A 153 4.36 -3.72 -1.19
C CYS A 153 3.97 -3.31 0.24
N ILE A 154 2.82 -3.76 0.72
CA ILE A 154 2.29 -3.42 2.05
C ILE A 154 3.20 -3.96 3.16
N TYR A 155 3.70 -5.19 3.01
CA TYR A 155 4.62 -5.77 3.95
C TYR A 155 5.95 -5.00 4.02
N TYR A 156 6.48 -4.63 2.85
CA TYR A 156 7.77 -3.96 2.74
C TYR A 156 7.74 -2.55 3.32
N ASP A 157 6.67 -1.79 3.06
CA ASP A 157 6.43 -0.47 3.65
C ASP A 157 6.40 -0.56 5.19
N ALA A 158 5.58 -1.46 5.74
CA ALA A 158 5.50 -1.68 7.18
C ALA A 158 6.81 -2.17 7.81
N LEU A 159 7.64 -2.90 7.05
CA LEU A 159 8.95 -3.35 7.48
C LEU A 159 9.96 -2.19 7.52
N LEU A 160 9.97 -1.33 6.51
CA LEU A 160 10.83 -0.16 6.47
C LEU A 160 10.50 0.81 7.58
N ALA A 161 9.21 1.11 7.81
CA ALA A 161 8.77 1.95 8.92
C ALA A 161 9.24 1.39 10.28
N GLN A 162 9.12 0.07 10.49
CA GLN A 162 9.62 -0.58 11.71
C GLN A 162 11.15 -0.51 11.85
N ALA A 163 11.89 -0.63 10.74
CA ALA A 163 13.34 -0.51 10.74
C ALA A 163 13.76 0.92 11.07
N GLU A 164 13.10 1.91 10.46
CA GLU A 164 13.33 3.32 10.75
C GLU A 164 13.03 3.68 12.21
N ASP A 165 11.86 3.29 12.73
CA ASP A 165 11.49 3.48 14.13
C ASP A 165 12.53 2.87 15.09
N LEU A 166 13.01 1.67 14.78
CA LEU A 166 14.04 1.00 15.56
C LEU A 166 15.34 1.81 15.55
N PHE A 167 15.78 2.28 14.39
CA PHE A 167 17.00 3.08 14.28
C PHE A 167 16.87 4.40 15.05
N LEU A 168 15.76 5.12 14.87
CA LEU A 168 15.50 6.40 15.53
C LEU A 168 15.38 6.27 17.06
N SER A 169 14.89 5.12 17.55
CA SER A 169 14.85 4.85 18.99
C SER A 169 16.25 4.77 19.64
N ILE A 170 17.29 4.51 18.83
CA ILE A 170 18.69 4.43 19.26
C ILE A 170 19.40 5.76 19.02
N ASP A 171 19.13 6.42 17.89
CA ASP A 171 19.68 7.73 17.53
C ASP A 171 18.97 8.88 18.28
N THR A 172 18.97 8.82 19.61
CA THR A 172 18.36 9.84 20.47
C THR A 172 18.99 11.23 20.34
N GLY A 173 20.22 11.30 19.79
CA GLY A 173 20.92 12.55 19.52
C GLY A 173 20.62 13.14 18.14
N SER A 174 19.84 12.43 17.30
CA SER A 174 19.58 12.80 15.90
C SER A 174 20.86 13.11 15.12
N THR A 175 21.90 12.30 15.35
CA THR A 175 23.20 12.46 14.68
C THR A 175 23.18 11.91 13.26
N GLY A 176 22.19 11.07 12.94
CA GLY A 176 22.10 10.30 11.69
C GLY A 176 22.91 9.01 11.71
N GLU A 177 23.56 8.69 12.84
CA GLU A 177 24.50 7.57 12.98
C GLU A 177 24.35 6.86 14.32
N VAL A 178 24.25 5.52 14.28
CA VAL A 178 24.22 4.68 15.48
C VAL A 178 25.39 3.71 15.48
N LYS A 179 25.87 3.33 16.66
CA LYS A 179 26.89 2.27 16.77
C LYS A 179 26.27 0.94 16.35
N CYS A 180 26.98 0.18 15.53
CA CYS A 180 26.56 -1.16 15.10
C CYS A 180 26.12 -2.03 16.30
N SER A 181 26.94 -2.09 17.36
CA SER A 181 26.60 -2.82 18.60
C SER A 181 25.27 -2.42 19.25
N ALA A 182 24.90 -1.14 19.22
CA ALA A 182 23.62 -0.67 19.76
C ALA A 182 22.44 -1.11 18.87
N LEU A 183 22.63 -1.05 17.54
CA LEU A 183 21.65 -1.54 16.57
C LEU A 183 21.39 -3.04 16.71
N LEU A 184 22.44 -3.85 16.81
CA LEU A 184 22.30 -5.30 17.00
C LEU A 184 21.56 -5.62 18.31
N GLY A 185 21.91 -4.95 19.40
CA GLY A 185 21.22 -5.12 20.69
C GLY A 185 19.74 -4.72 20.64
N ALA A 186 19.40 -3.69 19.87
CA ALA A 186 18.01 -3.28 19.69
C ALA A 186 17.21 -4.29 18.84
N ILE A 187 17.81 -4.86 17.79
CA ILE A 187 17.19 -5.94 17.00
C ILE A 187 16.92 -7.17 17.88
N GLU A 188 17.86 -7.55 18.74
CA GLU A 188 17.70 -8.66 19.69
C GLU A 188 16.60 -8.39 20.73
N ALA A 189 16.54 -7.17 21.26
CA ALA A 189 15.47 -6.77 22.16
C ALA A 189 14.10 -6.81 21.46
N ALA A 190 14.03 -6.36 20.20
CA ALA A 190 12.81 -6.43 19.40
C ALA A 190 12.35 -7.87 19.16
N GLN A 191 13.27 -8.84 19.05
CA GLN A 191 12.94 -10.25 18.91
C GLN A 191 12.11 -10.79 20.07
N ALA A 192 12.36 -10.31 21.30
CA ALA A 192 11.60 -10.73 22.47
C ALA A 192 10.10 -10.41 22.36
N THR A 193 9.73 -9.43 21.51
CA THR A 193 8.33 -9.02 21.28
C THR A 193 7.59 -9.83 20.20
N ARG A 194 8.25 -10.79 19.54
CA ARG A 194 7.68 -11.75 18.56
C ARG A 194 6.83 -11.15 17.43
N LYS A 195 7.21 -10.00 16.86
CA LYS A 195 6.57 -9.48 15.64
C LYS A 195 7.10 -10.21 14.39
N THR A 196 6.26 -10.40 13.36
CA THR A 196 6.62 -11.14 12.12
C THR A 196 7.81 -10.54 11.37
N SER A 197 7.95 -9.22 11.38
CA SER A 197 9.07 -8.49 10.74
C SER A 197 10.44 -8.76 11.38
N VAL A 198 10.48 -9.35 12.57
CA VAL A 198 11.71 -9.67 13.31
C VAL A 198 12.60 -10.65 12.55
N THR A 199 12.04 -11.63 11.81
CA THR A 199 12.86 -12.62 11.11
C THR A 199 13.75 -11.99 10.05
N ILE A 200 13.28 -10.94 9.36
CA ILE A 200 14.09 -10.20 8.39
C ILE A 200 15.14 -9.36 9.11
N LEU A 201 14.78 -8.68 10.20
CA LEU A 201 15.74 -7.91 11.00
C LEU A 201 16.84 -8.80 11.61
N LEU A 202 16.55 -10.05 11.96
CA LEU A 202 17.56 -11.01 12.39
C LEU A 202 18.52 -11.41 11.27
N LYS A 203 18.01 -11.63 10.04
CA LYS A 203 18.89 -11.82 8.88
C LYS A 203 19.75 -10.57 8.62
N VAL A 204 19.22 -9.37 8.89
CA VAL A 204 19.97 -8.10 8.77
C VAL A 204 21.11 -8.06 9.79
N ARG A 205 20.82 -8.40 11.06
CA ARG A 205 21.84 -8.57 12.11
C ARG A 205 22.95 -9.52 11.67
N ASP A 206 22.59 -10.71 11.19
CA ASP A 206 23.58 -11.72 10.77
C ASP A 206 24.47 -11.20 9.62
N SER A 207 23.95 -10.29 8.77
CA SER A 207 24.74 -9.63 7.72
C SER A 207 25.77 -8.63 8.28
N PHE A 208 25.48 -8.00 9.42
CA PHE A 208 26.40 -7.09 10.12
C PHE A 208 27.44 -7.81 10.96
N ASP A 209 27.15 -8.99 11.51
CA ASP A 209 28.15 -9.77 12.26
C ASP A 209 29.31 -10.24 11.36
N SER A 210 29.08 -10.33 10.05
CA SER A 210 30.16 -10.59 9.07
C SER A 210 31.15 -9.42 8.93
N THR A 211 30.72 -8.20 9.24
CA THR A 211 31.57 -7.00 9.29
C THR A 211 32.14 -6.85 10.71
N LYS A 212 33.36 -7.36 10.91
CA LYS A 212 34.07 -7.52 12.21
C LYS A 212 34.31 -6.25 13.07
N ASP A 213 33.64 -5.13 12.82
CA ASP A 213 33.84 -3.88 13.56
C ASP A 213 32.56 -3.42 14.27
N ALA A 214 32.37 -3.88 15.51
CA ALA A 214 31.26 -3.50 16.38
C ALA A 214 31.26 -2.00 16.78
N SER A 215 32.36 -1.28 16.48
CA SER A 215 32.51 0.16 16.70
C SER A 215 32.11 1.01 15.49
N ALA A 216 31.90 0.37 14.32
CA ALA A 216 31.48 1.07 13.12
C ALA A 216 30.14 1.78 13.33
N ALA A 217 30.09 3.03 12.86
CA ALA A 217 28.85 3.78 12.76
C ALA A 217 28.03 3.25 11.57
N VAL A 218 26.72 3.11 11.78
CA VAL A 218 25.74 2.72 10.78
C VAL A 218 24.79 3.90 10.59
N THR A 219 24.64 4.35 9.36
CA THR A 219 23.67 5.40 9.01
C THR A 219 22.30 4.78 8.71
N LEU A 220 21.24 5.56 8.85
CA LEU A 220 19.88 5.10 8.54
C LEU A 220 19.76 4.58 7.09
N PRO A 221 20.23 5.29 6.04
CA PRO A 221 20.17 4.77 4.67
C PRO A 221 20.91 3.43 4.51
N ALA A 222 22.11 3.29 5.08
CA ALA A 222 22.87 2.04 5.00
C ALA A 222 22.14 0.88 5.70
N PHE A 223 21.42 1.16 6.79
CA PHE A 223 20.61 0.14 7.45
C PHE A 223 19.40 -0.28 6.60
N LEU A 224 18.65 0.68 6.05
CA LEU A 224 17.49 0.39 5.20
C LEU A 224 17.88 -0.34 3.91
N ASP A 225 19.03 0.02 3.30
CA ASP A 225 19.59 -0.69 2.14
C ASP A 225 19.85 -2.18 2.46
N ARG A 226 20.33 -2.49 3.67
CA ARG A 226 20.53 -3.89 4.10
C ARG A 226 19.23 -4.64 4.33
N VAL A 227 18.21 -3.98 4.89
CA VAL A 227 16.85 -4.54 4.98
C VAL A 227 16.35 -4.89 3.58
N GLN A 228 16.52 -3.98 2.64
CA GLN A 228 16.14 -4.18 1.24
C GLN A 228 16.85 -5.38 0.60
N ASP A 229 18.18 -5.46 0.73
CA ASP A 229 18.98 -6.54 0.16
C ASP A 229 18.51 -7.90 0.65
N ILE A 230 18.13 -8.00 1.92
CA ILE A 230 17.66 -9.27 2.48
C ILE A 230 16.26 -9.60 1.99
N VAL A 231 15.35 -8.63 1.88
CA VAL A 231 13.99 -8.89 1.36
C VAL A 231 14.04 -9.49 -0.05
N PHE A 232 14.95 -9.03 -0.91
CA PHE A 232 15.00 -9.47 -2.31
C PHE A 232 15.96 -10.64 -2.58
N ASN A 233 16.83 -11.00 -1.63
CA ASN A 233 17.75 -12.13 -1.74
C ASN A 233 17.44 -13.29 -0.78
N ALA A 234 16.38 -13.19 0.03
CA ALA A 234 15.92 -14.22 0.97
C ALA A 234 15.13 -15.33 0.28
#